data_AF-A0A1M6TCH1-F1
#
_entry.id   AF-A0A1M6TCH1-F1
#
_cell.length_a   1.000
_cell.length_b   1.000
_cell.length_c   1.000
_cell.angle_alpha   90.00
_cell.angle_beta   90.00
_cell.angle_gamma   90.00
#
_symmetry.space_group_name_H-M   'P 1'
#
loop_
_entity.id
_entity.type
_entity.pdbx_description
1 polymer ?
#
loop_
_entity_poly.entity_id
_entity_poly.type
_entity_poly.pdbx_seq_one_letter_code
_entity_poly.pdbx_strand_id
1 'polypeptide(L)'
;MKNILVLILFFFVTNLLAGEWVSVSEPENTRKIDGISFYVITKADELAWFAEQVNSGKMTINAILSNDIVFEGGYFRGQLFNNYEGVFDGNGYTIWGLYCYGAGYFIDTLKYNGVVKNIFQTGKI
;
A
#
# COMPACT_ATOMS: atom_id res chain seq x y z
N MET A 1 7.15 15.77 -34.05
CA MET A 1 6.03 15.06 -33.38
C MET A 1 6.01 15.51 -31.93
N LYS A 2 4.86 15.99 -31.44
CA LYS A 2 4.70 16.59 -30.12
C LYS A 2 4.80 15.51 -29.04
N ASN A 3 5.83 15.58 -28.20
CA ASN A 3 5.87 14.82 -26.95
C ASN A 3 5.10 15.65 -25.93
N ILE A 4 3.91 15.17 -25.59
CA ILE A 4 3.00 15.75 -24.61
C ILE A 4 3.71 15.75 -23.25
N LEU A 5 3.95 16.94 -22.71
CA LEU A 5 4.25 17.14 -21.29
C LEU A 5 3.06 16.62 -20.49
N VAL A 6 3.25 15.49 -19.81
CA VAL A 6 2.30 14.99 -18.82
C VAL A 6 2.45 15.86 -17.58
N LEU A 7 1.52 16.79 -17.40
CA LEU A 7 1.36 17.60 -16.21
C LEU A 7 0.85 16.70 -15.08
N ILE A 8 1.75 16.04 -14.36
CA ILE A 8 1.40 15.31 -13.14
C ILE A 8 1.27 16.35 -12.04
N LEU A 9 0.03 16.72 -11.72
CA LEU A 9 -0.31 17.45 -10.50
C LEU A 9 0.09 16.62 -9.29
N PHE A 10 1.27 16.89 -8.75
CA PHE A 10 1.70 16.42 -7.44
C PHE A 10 1.21 17.41 -6.36
N PHE A 11 0.57 16.87 -5.33
CA PHE A 11 0.23 17.47 -4.03
C PHE A 11 -0.98 18.42 -3.92
N PHE A 12 -2.13 17.84 -3.55
CA PHE A 12 -2.94 18.42 -2.47
C PHE A 12 -3.10 17.35 -1.39
N VAL A 13 -2.28 17.43 -0.34
CA VAL A 13 -2.63 16.84 0.95
C VAL A 13 -2.49 17.97 1.96
N THR A 14 -3.62 18.60 2.30
CA THR A 14 -3.68 19.49 3.45
C THR A 14 -3.62 18.63 4.70
N ASN A 15 -2.54 18.79 5.45
CA ASN A 15 -2.38 18.25 6.78
C ASN A 15 -3.56 18.65 7.67
N LEU A 16 -4.31 17.68 8.16
CA LEU A 16 -5.21 17.87 9.29
C LEU A 16 -5.18 16.64 10.20
N LEU A 17 -4.36 16.77 11.25
CA LEU A 17 -4.43 16.09 12.55
C LEU A 17 -4.20 14.56 12.57
N ALA A 18 -2.98 14.15 12.91
CA ALA A 18 -2.64 13.18 13.99
C ALA A 18 -1.33 12.43 13.70
N GLY A 19 -0.36 12.49 14.62
CA GLY A 19 0.86 11.69 14.63
C GLY A 19 1.92 12.18 13.63
N GLU A 20 3.19 12.13 14.01
CA GLU A 20 4.29 12.24 13.05
C GLU A 20 4.13 11.12 12.02
N TRP A 21 3.79 11.49 10.78
CA TRP A 21 3.57 10.51 9.73
C TRP A 21 4.88 9.80 9.42
N VAL A 22 4.80 8.47 9.32
CA VAL A 22 5.78 7.72 8.54
C VAL A 22 5.82 8.39 7.16
N SER A 23 7.02 8.68 6.65
CA SER A 23 7.19 9.22 5.31
C SER A 23 6.32 8.42 4.33
N VAL A 24 5.60 9.08 3.42
CA VAL A 24 4.77 8.42 2.40
C VAL A 24 5.36 8.72 1.03
N SER A 25 5.75 7.68 0.31
CA SER A 25 6.38 7.82 -1.00
C SER A 25 5.79 6.82 -1.98
N GLU A 26 5.45 7.27 -3.19
CA GLU A 26 5.05 6.37 -4.26
C GLU A 26 6.17 5.40 -4.62
N PRO A 27 5.86 4.12 -4.90
CA PRO A 27 6.82 3.15 -5.40
C PRO A 27 7.54 3.63 -6.66
N GLU A 28 8.87 3.56 -6.66
CA GLU A 28 9.68 4.00 -7.81
C GLU A 28 9.48 3.13 -9.05
N ASN A 29 9.02 1.89 -8.86
CA ASN A 29 8.95 0.89 -9.90
C ASN A 29 7.56 0.27 -10.01
N THR A 30 7.20 -0.10 -11.24
CA THR A 30 6.07 -0.97 -11.52
C THR A 30 6.56 -2.23 -12.24
N ARG A 31 5.83 -3.33 -12.08
CA ARG A 31 6.09 -4.61 -12.75
C ARG A 31 4.83 -5.07 -13.47
N LYS A 32 4.98 -5.58 -14.70
CA LYS A 32 3.87 -6.17 -15.46
C LYS A 32 3.94 -7.70 -15.36
N ILE A 33 2.87 -8.33 -14.88
CA ILE A 33 2.74 -9.80 -14.77
C ILE A 33 1.42 -10.17 -15.46
N ASP A 34 1.49 -11.02 -16.48
CA ASP A 34 0.33 -11.47 -17.27
C ASP A 34 -0.55 -10.31 -17.78
N GLY A 35 0.09 -9.20 -18.18
CA GLY A 35 -0.61 -8.02 -18.70
C GLY A 35 -1.13 -7.06 -17.62
N ILE A 36 -1.06 -7.41 -16.34
CA ILE A 36 -1.50 -6.61 -15.20
C ILE A 36 -0.30 -5.84 -14.62
N SER A 37 -0.47 -4.55 -14.37
CA SER A 37 0.55 -3.69 -13.75
C SER A 37 0.42 -3.69 -12.23
N PHE A 38 1.56 -3.87 -11.56
CA PHE A 38 1.72 -3.87 -10.11
C PHE A 38 2.69 -2.77 -9.69
N TYR A 39 2.35 -2.02 -8.65
CA TYR A 39 3.33 -1.22 -7.91
C TYR A 39 4.27 -2.14 -7.13
N VAL A 40 5.58 -1.92 -7.24
CA VAL A 40 6.59 -2.76 -6.59
C VAL A 40 6.96 -2.14 -5.25
N ILE A 41 6.51 -2.73 -4.16
CA ILE A 41 6.73 -2.22 -2.81
C ILE A 41 7.99 -2.85 -2.21
N THR A 42 8.88 -2.02 -1.70
CA THR A 42 10.20 -2.38 -1.17
C THR A 42 10.49 -1.82 0.23
N LYS A 43 9.71 -0.82 0.67
CA LYS A 43 9.84 -0.17 1.99
C LYS A 43 8.50 0.22 2.61
N ALA A 44 8.51 0.53 3.91
CA ALA A 44 7.32 0.87 4.68
C ALA A 44 6.54 2.07 4.12
N ASP A 45 7.26 3.12 3.70
CA ASP A 45 6.69 4.36 3.14
C ASP A 45 5.87 4.12 1.87
N GLU A 46 6.29 3.15 1.06
CA GLU A 46 5.62 2.74 -0.17
C GLU A 46 4.35 1.94 0.10
N LEU A 47 4.39 1.09 1.12
CA LEU A 47 3.21 0.38 1.60
C LEU A 47 2.18 1.34 2.19
N ALA A 48 2.66 2.36 2.93
CA ALA A 48 1.79 3.41 3.48
C ALA A 48 1.17 4.27 2.37
N TRP A 49 1.94 4.65 1.35
CA TRP A 49 1.40 5.34 0.18
C TRP A 49 0.32 4.52 -0.53
N PHE A 50 0.59 3.22 -0.77
CA PHE A 50 -0.35 2.34 -1.46
C PHE A 50 -1.69 2.26 -0.72
N ALA A 51 -1.62 2.17 0.60
CA ALA A 51 -2.78 2.21 1.46
C ALA A 51 -3.62 3.48 1.34
N GLU A 52 -2.95 4.65 1.33
CA GLU A 52 -3.62 5.93 1.15
C GLU A 52 -4.35 6.00 -0.19
N GLN A 53 -3.75 5.46 -1.26
CA GLN A 53 -4.39 5.41 -2.58
C GLN A 53 -5.67 4.57 -2.56
N VAL A 54 -5.64 3.40 -1.92
CA VAL A 54 -6.83 2.53 -1.79
C VAL A 54 -7.90 3.24 -0.96
N ASN A 55 -7.51 3.85 0.17
CA ASN A 55 -8.42 4.59 1.05
C ASN A 55 -8.99 5.86 0.41
N SER A 56 -8.28 6.46 -0.56
CA SER A 56 -8.78 7.57 -1.36
C SER A 56 -9.65 7.12 -2.55
N GLY A 57 -9.97 5.81 -2.65
CA GLY A 57 -10.89 5.26 -3.64
C GLY A 57 -10.25 4.63 -4.88
N LYS A 58 -8.92 4.53 -4.97
CA LYS A 58 -8.25 3.80 -6.07
C LYS A 58 -8.26 2.30 -5.79
N MET A 59 -9.43 1.68 -5.83
CA MET A 59 -9.65 0.32 -5.32
C MET A 59 -9.13 -0.82 -6.22
N THR A 60 -8.75 -0.53 -7.47
CA THR A 60 -8.34 -1.53 -8.48
C THR A 60 -6.84 -1.59 -8.76
N ILE A 61 -6.04 -0.80 -8.04
CA ILE A 61 -4.58 -0.82 -8.19
C ILE A 61 -3.99 -2.11 -7.61
N ASN A 62 -2.90 -2.61 -8.20
CA ASN A 62 -2.26 -3.85 -7.75
C ASN A 62 -0.90 -3.54 -7.13
N ALA A 63 -0.47 -4.34 -6.16
CA ALA A 63 0.83 -4.25 -5.53
C ALA A 63 1.49 -5.62 -5.41
N ILE A 64 2.82 -5.62 -5.49
CA ILE A 64 3.65 -6.80 -5.23
C ILE A 64 4.83 -6.41 -4.34
N LEU A 65 5.10 -7.20 -3.31
CA LEU A 65 6.31 -7.00 -2.50
C LEU A 65 7.55 -7.50 -3.25
N SER A 66 8.65 -6.75 -3.10
CA SER A 66 9.96 -7.16 -3.60
C SER A 66 11.07 -7.06 -2.55
N ASN A 67 10.68 -6.86 -1.29
CA ASN A 67 11.53 -6.90 -0.12
C ASN A 67 10.68 -7.19 1.11
N ASP A 68 11.29 -7.68 2.17
CA ASP A 68 10.62 -7.67 3.46
C ASP A 68 10.46 -6.22 3.97
N ILE A 69 9.37 -5.98 4.71
CA ILE A 69 8.98 -4.64 5.17
C ILE A 69 8.98 -4.60 6.70
N VAL A 70 9.69 -3.63 7.28
CA VAL A 70 9.73 -3.42 8.74
C VAL A 70 9.14 -2.04 9.06
N PHE A 71 8.10 -2.00 9.90
CA PHE A 71 7.63 -0.76 10.53
C PHE A 71 8.34 -0.56 11.87
N GLU A 72 9.38 0.28 11.89
CA GLU A 72 10.09 0.63 13.13
C GLU A 72 9.32 1.71 13.89
N GLY A 73 8.48 1.31 14.86
CA GLY A 73 7.83 2.24 15.80
C GLY A 73 6.74 3.15 15.21
N GLY A 74 6.49 3.07 13.90
CA GLY A 74 5.42 3.79 13.22
C GLY A 74 4.06 3.10 13.37
N TYR A 75 3.03 3.88 13.72
CA TYR A 75 1.66 3.39 13.71
C TYR A 75 1.12 3.46 12.28
N PHE A 76 0.75 2.32 11.72
CA PHE A 76 -0.04 2.33 10.50
C PHE A 76 -1.52 2.58 10.85
N ARG A 77 -1.99 3.83 10.71
CA ARG A 77 -3.38 4.21 10.94
C ARG A 77 -4.17 4.19 9.63
N GLY A 78 -4.20 3.05 8.97
CA GLY A 78 -5.05 2.84 7.81
C GLY A 78 -5.91 1.61 7.99
N GLN A 79 -7.19 1.74 7.62
CA GLN A 79 -7.88 0.59 7.07
C GLN A 79 -7.13 0.21 5.80
N LEU A 80 -6.73 -1.04 5.65
CA LEU A 80 -6.32 -1.49 4.33
C LEU A 80 -7.48 -2.25 3.73
N PHE A 81 -7.72 -1.97 2.47
CA PHE A 81 -8.54 -2.79 1.60
C PHE A 81 -10.05 -2.72 1.79
N ASN A 82 -10.60 -1.67 2.41
CA ASN A 82 -12.06 -1.49 2.41
C ASN A 82 -12.55 -1.33 0.96
N ASN A 83 -13.39 -2.26 0.49
CA ASN A 83 -13.82 -2.36 -0.91
C ASN A 83 -12.68 -2.54 -1.94
N TYR A 84 -11.53 -3.11 -1.55
CA TYR A 84 -10.44 -3.34 -2.50
C TYR A 84 -10.76 -4.46 -3.49
N GLU A 85 -10.48 -4.20 -4.75
CA GLU A 85 -10.78 -5.06 -5.89
C GLU A 85 -9.53 -5.45 -6.69
N GLY A 86 -8.34 -4.96 -6.29
CA GLY A 86 -7.06 -5.29 -6.92
C GLY A 86 -6.40 -6.55 -6.34
N VAL A 87 -5.15 -6.77 -6.77
CA VAL A 87 -4.28 -7.84 -6.27
C VAL A 87 -3.16 -7.25 -5.44
N PHE A 88 -3.06 -7.68 -4.18
CA PHE A 88 -1.88 -7.49 -3.35
C PHE A 88 -1.17 -8.84 -3.18
N ASP A 89 0.01 -8.96 -3.79
CA ASP A 89 0.84 -10.17 -3.73
C ASP A 89 2.04 -9.95 -2.80
N GLY A 90 2.04 -10.62 -1.66
CA GLY A 90 3.17 -10.60 -0.73
C GLY A 90 4.44 -11.25 -1.30
N ASN A 91 4.33 -12.01 -2.39
CA ASN A 91 5.46 -12.62 -3.10
C ASN A 91 6.43 -13.40 -2.19
N GLY A 92 5.93 -13.92 -1.06
CA GLY A 92 6.71 -14.67 -0.07
C GLY A 92 7.51 -13.82 0.92
N TYR A 93 7.44 -12.49 0.84
CA TYR A 93 8.08 -11.58 1.79
C TYR A 93 7.21 -11.36 3.05
N THR A 94 7.87 -10.92 4.12
CA THR A 94 7.25 -10.70 5.44
C THR A 94 7.06 -9.22 5.71
N ILE A 95 5.95 -8.89 6.39
CA ILE A 95 5.71 -7.55 6.93
C ILE A 95 5.77 -7.63 8.46
N TRP A 96 6.73 -6.92 9.06
CA TRP A 96 6.95 -6.83 10.50
C TRP A 96 6.54 -5.47 11.09
N GLY A 97 6.26 -5.47 12.39
CA GLY A 97 5.99 -4.24 13.14
C GLY A 97 4.62 -3.61 12.85
N LEU A 98 3.76 -4.31 12.11
CA LEU A 98 2.45 -3.80 11.76
C LEU A 98 1.54 -3.83 13.00
N TYR A 99 1.32 -2.66 13.60
CA TYR A 99 0.45 -2.47 14.74
C TYR A 99 -0.84 -1.77 14.31
N CYS A 100 -1.92 -2.55 14.19
CA CYS A 100 -3.25 -2.00 13.98
C CYS A 100 -3.91 -1.69 15.34
N TYR A 101 -4.25 -0.44 15.60
CA TYR A 101 -4.96 -0.03 16.81
C TYR A 101 -6.41 0.38 16.48
N GLY A 102 -7.39 -0.25 17.13
CA GLY A 102 -8.82 -0.04 16.89
C GLY A 102 -9.44 -1.07 15.92
N ALA A 103 -10.57 -0.73 15.30
CA ALA A 103 -11.29 -1.61 14.35
C ALA A 103 -10.63 -1.74 12.96
N GLY A 104 -9.41 -1.25 12.78
CA GLY A 104 -8.66 -1.41 11.54
C GLY A 104 -7.93 -2.74 11.56
N TYR A 105 -8.12 -3.57 10.55
CA TYR A 105 -7.27 -4.73 10.29
C TYR A 105 -6.37 -4.45 9.09
N PHE A 106 -5.21 -5.11 9.02
CA PHE A 106 -4.38 -5.16 7.80
C PHE A 106 -5.16 -5.71 6.61
N ILE A 107 -6.15 -6.56 6.87
CA ILE A 107 -7.15 -7.02 5.92
C ILE A 107 -8.49 -6.96 6.67
N ASP A 108 -9.25 -5.89 6.50
CA ASP A 108 -10.54 -5.70 7.21
C ASP A 108 -11.62 -6.58 6.58
N THR A 109 -11.86 -6.41 5.27
CA THR A 109 -12.75 -7.27 4.48
C THR A 109 -12.38 -7.15 3.02
N LEU A 110 -12.06 -8.26 2.35
CA LEU A 110 -12.00 -8.31 0.90
C LEU A 110 -13.44 -8.31 0.35
N LYS A 111 -13.77 -7.40 -0.55
CA LYS A 111 -15.04 -7.43 -1.28
C LYS A 111 -14.81 -7.74 -2.75
N TYR A 112 -15.84 -8.27 -3.40
CA TYR A 112 -15.85 -8.60 -4.83
C TYR A 112 -14.74 -9.59 -5.23
N ASN A 113 -13.72 -9.11 -5.92
CA ASN A 113 -12.65 -9.91 -6.54
C ASN A 113 -11.25 -9.62 -5.95
N GLY A 114 -11.15 -8.85 -4.87
CA GLY A 114 -9.86 -8.51 -4.26
C GLY A 114 -9.09 -9.76 -3.81
N VAL A 115 -7.80 -9.83 -4.13
CA VAL A 115 -6.94 -10.96 -3.75
C VAL A 115 -5.77 -10.46 -2.92
N VAL A 116 -5.63 -11.01 -1.71
CA VAL A 116 -4.41 -10.91 -0.91
C VAL A 116 -3.82 -12.30 -0.80
N LYS A 117 -2.57 -12.48 -1.22
CA LYS A 117 -1.90 -13.79 -1.23
C LYS A 117 -0.43 -13.68 -0.85
N ASN A 118 0.16 -14.79 -0.43
CA ASN A 118 1.59 -14.95 -0.16
C ASN A 118 2.16 -13.93 0.84
N ILE A 119 1.37 -13.51 1.82
CA ILE A 119 1.80 -12.65 2.92
C ILE A 119 2.06 -13.49 4.17
N PHE A 120 3.21 -13.27 4.78
CA PHE A 120 3.46 -13.66 6.17
C PHE A 120 3.34 -12.40 7.05
N GLN A 121 2.36 -12.40 7.95
CA GLN A 121 2.18 -11.36 8.95
C GLN A 121 2.52 -11.93 10.32
N THR A 122 3.45 -11.31 11.04
CA THR A 122 3.80 -11.71 12.41
C THR A 122 3.58 -10.53 13.36
N GLY A 123 2.75 -10.72 14.39
CA GLY A 123 2.56 -9.76 15.47
C GLY A 123 3.56 -10.00 16.60
N LYS A 124 4.30 -8.94 16.97
CA LYS A 124 5.29 -8.79 18.07
C LYS A 124 6.23 -9.99 18.37
N ILE A 125 7.54 -9.71 18.38
CA ILE A 125 8.49 -10.41 19.26
C ILE A 125 8.25 -9.98 20.70
#